data_AF-A0A7J7I739-F1
#
_entry.id   AF-A0A7J7I739-F1
#
_cell.length_a   1.000
_cell.length_b   1.000
_cell.length_c   1.000
_cell.angle_alpha   90.00
_cell.angle_beta   90.00
_cell.angle_gamma   90.00
#
_symmetry.space_group_name_H-M   'P 1'
#
loop_
_entity.id
_entity.type
_entity.pdbx_description
1 polymer ?
#
loop_
_entity_poly.entity_id
_entity_poly.type
_entity_poly.pdbx_seq_one_letter_code
_entity_poly.pdbx_strand_id
1 'polypeptide(L)'
;MENQSQQSPAKFTGQILIVIALSFFFFFVSASATFDSGEIITEGELENVTRAMRMNGYTLFGNAIATSDLRYQILAGKSFTLFVPPDSNLFSLDISSDASHYVQSLRYHVSPLRLSISDLRNLSSFAAPYLHTLLPHHSLLIRTHNKLPTNNAPLVTTVDGVPISYPDLCHGSRTFAVHGLDGILSAVPVSVSVSSDRIQRKRHQNQIHRKRDHLSFSRF
;
A
#
# COMPACT_ATOMS: atom_id res chain seq x y z
N MET A 1 -51.30 2.81 -61.83
CA MET A 1 -49.86 2.52 -61.64
C MET A 1 -49.35 3.70 -60.82
N GLU A 2 -49.04 3.61 -59.53
CA GLU A 2 -48.20 2.65 -58.83
C GLU A 2 -48.56 2.63 -57.34
N ASN A 3 -48.25 1.51 -56.70
CA ASN A 3 -48.74 1.03 -55.42
C ASN A 3 -47.95 1.66 -54.26
N GLN A 4 -48.57 2.45 -53.37
CA GLN A 4 -47.96 2.82 -52.09
C GLN A 4 -48.67 2.11 -50.95
N SER A 5 -48.04 1.02 -50.53
CA SER A 5 -48.41 0.21 -49.38
C SER A 5 -48.39 1.05 -48.10
N GLN A 6 -49.55 1.22 -47.50
CA GLN A 6 -49.69 1.64 -46.10
C GLN A 6 -48.97 0.64 -45.19
N GLN A 7 -47.79 1.04 -44.71
CA GLN A 7 -47.06 0.32 -43.69
C GLN A 7 -47.78 0.53 -42.35
N SER A 8 -48.49 -0.51 -41.90
CA SER A 8 -49.28 -0.51 -40.66
C SER A 8 -48.44 -0.12 -39.44
N PRO A 9 -48.92 0.80 -38.57
CA PRO A 9 -48.20 1.29 -37.40
C PRO A 9 -47.92 0.21 -36.34
N ALA A 10 -48.54 -0.97 -36.46
CA ALA A 10 -48.33 -2.10 -35.54
C ALA A 10 -46.94 -2.75 -35.66
N LYS A 11 -46.25 -2.62 -36.81
CA LYS A 11 -44.92 -3.22 -36.99
C LYS A 11 -43.80 -2.41 -36.31
N PHE A 12 -44.01 -1.10 -36.15
CA PHE A 12 -42.98 -0.20 -35.61
C PHE A 12 -42.90 -0.26 -34.08
N THR A 13 -44.06 -0.38 -33.41
CA THR A 13 -44.15 -0.51 -31.94
C THR A 13 -43.58 -1.83 -31.43
N GLY A 14 -43.78 -2.94 -32.15
CA GLY A 14 -43.23 -4.25 -31.78
C GLY A 14 -41.70 -4.30 -31.84
N GLN A 15 -41.08 -3.65 -32.82
CA GLN A 15 -39.61 -3.61 -32.95
C GLN A 15 -38.95 -2.76 -31.85
N ILE A 16 -39.57 -1.66 -31.46
CA ILE A 16 -39.08 -0.81 -30.35
C ILE A 16 -39.15 -1.57 -29.01
N LEU A 17 -40.24 -2.33 -28.77
CA LEU A 17 -40.38 -3.13 -27.55
C LEU A 17 -39.32 -4.24 -27.45
N ILE A 18 -38.97 -4.87 -28.58
CA ILE A 18 -37.92 -5.91 -28.65
C ILE A 18 -36.53 -5.33 -28.41
N VAL A 19 -36.21 -4.16 -28.98
CA VAL A 19 -34.92 -3.49 -28.75
C VAL A 19 -34.77 -3.09 -27.28
N ILE A 20 -35.83 -2.56 -26.65
CA ILE A 20 -35.82 -2.22 -25.22
C ILE A 20 -35.66 -3.47 -24.36
N ALA A 21 -36.40 -4.56 -24.65
CA ALA A 21 -36.28 -5.82 -23.91
C ALA A 21 -34.88 -6.46 -24.04
N LEU A 22 -34.26 -6.41 -25.22
CA LEU A 22 -32.89 -6.88 -25.43
C LEU A 22 -31.87 -5.98 -24.73
N SER A 23 -32.11 -4.67 -24.66
CA SER A 23 -31.25 -3.72 -23.92
C SER A 23 -31.30 -3.99 -22.41
N PHE A 24 -32.48 -4.28 -21.87
CA PHE A 24 -32.62 -4.73 -20.48
C PHE A 24 -31.99 -6.10 -20.25
N PHE A 25 -32.08 -7.03 -21.20
CA PHE A 25 -31.43 -8.34 -21.09
C PHE A 25 -29.89 -8.23 -21.11
N PHE A 26 -29.32 -7.37 -21.97
CA PHE A 26 -27.88 -7.08 -21.94
C PHE A 26 -27.44 -6.33 -20.68
N PHE A 27 -28.28 -5.44 -20.15
CA PHE A 27 -28.02 -4.77 -18.87
C PHE A 27 -28.10 -5.77 -17.69
N PHE A 28 -29.01 -6.75 -17.75
CA PHE A 28 -29.18 -7.78 -16.72
C PHE A 28 -28.11 -8.88 -16.80
N VAL A 29 -27.65 -9.24 -18.01
CA VAL A 29 -26.52 -10.16 -18.22
C VAL A 29 -25.19 -9.50 -17.84
N SER A 30 -25.04 -8.19 -18.03
CA SER A 30 -23.86 -7.43 -17.56
C SER A 30 -23.87 -7.16 -16.06
N ALA A 31 -25.03 -7.30 -15.40
CA ALA A 31 -25.17 -7.29 -13.95
C ALA A 31 -24.97 -8.68 -13.32
N SER A 32 -24.54 -9.68 -14.11
CA SER A 32 -23.78 -10.81 -13.56
C SER A 32 -22.33 -10.39 -13.35
N ALA A 33 -22.14 -9.29 -12.61
CA ALA A 33 -20.88 -9.08 -11.91
C ALA A 33 -20.74 -10.31 -11.01
N THR A 34 -19.72 -11.10 -11.32
CA THR A 34 -19.22 -12.19 -10.48
C THR A 34 -19.39 -11.77 -9.03
N PHE A 35 -20.24 -12.48 -8.29
CA PHE A 35 -20.12 -12.50 -6.84
C PHE A 35 -18.69 -12.97 -6.59
N ASP A 36 -17.80 -12.02 -6.33
CA ASP A 36 -16.51 -12.29 -5.73
C ASP A 36 -16.84 -12.89 -4.38
N SER A 37 -16.93 -14.21 -4.34
CA SER A 37 -16.90 -14.99 -3.10
C SER A 37 -15.56 -14.64 -2.47
N GLY A 38 -15.54 -13.53 -1.73
CA GLY A 38 -14.31 -12.94 -1.21
C GLY A 38 -13.53 -14.05 -0.55
N GLU A 39 -12.39 -14.39 -1.15
CA GLU A 39 -11.59 -15.54 -0.75
C GLU A 39 -11.16 -15.29 0.69
N ILE A 40 -11.77 -16.03 1.62
CA ILE A 40 -11.42 -15.96 3.03
C ILE A 40 -10.02 -16.57 3.13
N ILE A 41 -9.11 -15.82 3.74
CA ILE A 41 -7.74 -16.29 3.92
C ILE A 41 -7.76 -17.51 4.84
N THR A 42 -7.24 -18.62 4.31
CA THR A 42 -7.14 -19.86 5.07
C THR A 42 -5.82 -19.92 5.84
N GLU A 43 -5.78 -20.72 6.91
CA GLU A 43 -4.56 -21.03 7.64
C GLU A 43 -3.48 -21.62 6.73
N GLY A 44 -3.88 -22.51 5.81
CA GLY A 44 -2.95 -23.13 4.86
C GLY A 44 -2.32 -22.11 3.90
N GLU A 45 -3.09 -21.10 3.48
CA GLU A 45 -2.55 -20.02 2.67
C GLU A 45 -1.56 -19.16 3.49
N LEU A 46 -1.92 -18.78 4.71
CA LEU A 46 -1.04 -18.02 5.59
C LEU A 46 0.25 -18.81 5.93
N GLU A 47 0.17 -20.13 6.10
CA GLU A 47 1.33 -20.99 6.30
C GLU A 47 2.22 -21.02 5.04
N ASN A 48 1.63 -21.09 3.84
CA ASN A 48 2.40 -21.04 2.59
C ASN A 48 3.14 -19.71 2.44
N VAL A 49 2.49 -18.60 2.77
CA VAL A 49 3.09 -17.26 2.78
C VAL A 49 4.23 -17.17 3.81
N THR A 50 4.01 -17.70 5.01
CA THR A 50 5.02 -17.79 6.08
C THR A 50 6.22 -18.63 5.65
N ARG A 51 5.98 -19.74 4.95
CA ARG A 51 7.03 -20.60 4.39
C ARG A 51 7.84 -19.87 3.32
N ALA A 52 7.18 -19.12 2.44
CA ALA A 52 7.85 -18.31 1.43
C ALA A 52 8.73 -17.20 2.05
N MET A 53 8.24 -16.51 3.09
CA MET A 53 9.05 -15.56 3.85
C MET A 53 10.29 -16.21 4.47
N ARG A 54 10.13 -17.37 5.14
CA ARG A 54 11.23 -18.13 5.75
C ARG A 54 12.29 -18.53 4.73
N MET A 55 11.90 -19.01 3.55
CA MET A 55 12.83 -19.40 2.49
C MET A 55 13.68 -18.23 1.96
N ASN A 56 13.22 -16.99 2.17
CA ASN A 56 13.90 -15.77 1.70
C ASN A 56 14.57 -14.98 2.84
N GLY A 57 14.73 -15.57 4.03
CA GLY A 57 15.44 -14.93 5.16
C GLY A 57 14.61 -13.91 5.96
N TYR A 58 13.27 -14.01 5.87
CA TYR A 58 12.31 -13.17 6.58
C TYR A 58 11.51 -13.98 7.60
N THR A 59 12.19 -14.82 8.38
CA THR A 59 11.54 -15.83 9.23
C THR A 59 10.82 -15.21 10.41
N LEU A 60 11.40 -14.18 11.02
CA LEU A 60 10.90 -13.63 12.27
C LEU A 60 9.56 -12.92 12.09
N PHE A 61 9.32 -12.28 10.95
CA PHE A 61 8.05 -11.62 10.70
C PHE A 61 6.88 -12.60 10.60
N GLY A 62 7.10 -13.74 9.93
CA GLY A 62 6.12 -14.82 9.87
C GLY A 62 5.83 -15.42 11.26
N ASN A 63 6.86 -15.60 12.10
CA ASN A 63 6.69 -16.04 13.48
C ASN A 63 5.92 -15.00 14.31
N ALA A 64 6.25 -13.70 14.15
CA ALA A 64 5.60 -12.61 14.85
C ALA A 64 4.11 -12.49 14.49
N ILE A 65 3.74 -12.76 13.24
CA ILE A 65 2.34 -12.94 12.85
C ILE A 65 1.73 -14.08 13.65
N ALA A 66 2.35 -15.28 13.61
CA ALA A 66 1.80 -16.48 14.24
C ALA A 66 1.59 -16.35 15.76
N THR A 67 2.40 -15.55 16.45
CA THR A 67 2.37 -15.39 17.92
C THR A 67 1.64 -14.13 18.40
N SER A 68 1.06 -13.33 17.51
CA SER A 68 0.35 -12.09 17.89
C SER A 68 -1.08 -12.06 17.37
N ASP A 69 -1.86 -11.11 17.89
CA ASP A 69 -3.24 -10.88 17.44
C ASP A 69 -3.35 -10.49 15.96
N LEU A 70 -2.22 -10.13 15.33
CA LEU A 70 -2.17 -9.84 13.90
C LEU A 70 -2.62 -11.05 13.07
N ARG A 71 -2.38 -12.28 13.53
CA ARG A 71 -2.86 -13.52 12.89
C ARG A 71 -4.38 -13.49 12.69
N TYR A 72 -5.13 -13.18 13.74
CA TYR A 72 -6.59 -13.16 13.68
C TYR A 72 -7.11 -12.04 12.77
N GLN A 73 -6.42 -10.90 12.75
CA GLN A 73 -6.76 -9.79 11.85
C GLN A 73 -6.54 -10.16 10.38
N ILE A 74 -5.46 -10.89 10.08
CA ILE A 74 -5.16 -11.37 8.73
C ILE A 74 -6.20 -12.41 8.29
N LEU A 75 -6.49 -13.42 9.13
CA LEU A 75 -7.45 -14.47 8.79
C LEU A 75 -8.89 -13.95 8.63
N ALA A 76 -9.24 -12.86 9.33
CA ALA A 76 -10.54 -12.21 9.18
C ALA A 76 -10.63 -11.29 7.95
N GLY A 77 -9.51 -11.00 7.28
CA GLY A 77 -9.46 -10.15 6.11
C GLY A 77 -9.67 -10.90 4.79
N LYS A 78 -9.51 -10.15 3.69
CA LYS A 78 -9.65 -10.68 2.32
C LYS A 78 -8.32 -10.76 1.58
N SER A 79 -7.49 -9.73 1.74
CA SER A 79 -6.24 -9.62 1.00
C SER A 79 -5.29 -8.65 1.69
N PHE A 80 -3.98 -8.88 1.58
CA PHE A 80 -2.96 -8.10 2.25
C PHE A 80 -1.71 -7.88 1.41
N THR A 81 -1.04 -6.76 1.67
CA THR A 81 0.35 -6.54 1.31
C THR A 81 1.18 -6.53 2.58
N LEU A 82 2.17 -7.40 2.65
CA LEU A 82 3.13 -7.47 3.76
C LEU A 82 4.44 -6.83 3.33
N PHE A 83 4.86 -5.79 4.03
CA PHE A 83 6.18 -5.18 3.86
C PHE A 83 7.11 -5.73 4.94
N VAL A 84 7.99 -6.64 4.57
CA VAL A 84 8.66 -7.49 5.54
C VAL A 84 10.07 -6.97 5.84
N PRO A 85 10.38 -6.54 7.07
CA PRO A 85 11.71 -6.07 7.43
C PRO A 85 12.70 -7.23 7.58
N PRO A 86 14.01 -7.01 7.41
CA PRO A 86 15.02 -8.02 7.72
C PRO A 86 14.93 -8.52 9.16
N ASP A 87 15.23 -9.80 9.39
CA ASP A 87 15.15 -10.44 10.71
C ASP A 87 15.97 -9.68 11.78
N SER A 88 17.13 -9.12 11.42
CA SER A 88 17.96 -8.31 12.34
C SER A 88 17.26 -7.04 12.84
N ASN A 89 16.49 -6.37 11.97
CA ASN A 89 15.72 -5.19 12.36
C ASN A 89 14.55 -5.57 13.26
N LEU A 90 13.84 -6.66 12.95
CA LEU A 90 12.71 -7.11 13.76
C LEU A 90 13.16 -7.62 15.13
N PHE A 91 14.31 -8.30 15.20
CA PHE A 91 14.94 -8.69 16.47
C PHE A 91 15.32 -7.47 17.32
N SER A 92 15.89 -6.43 16.71
CA SER A 92 16.23 -5.18 17.41
C SER A 92 14.98 -4.47 17.95
N LEU A 93 13.87 -4.50 17.18
CA LEU A 93 12.59 -3.95 17.60
C LEU A 93 12.04 -4.70 18.83
N ASP A 94 12.08 -6.04 18.82
CA ASP A 94 11.60 -6.89 19.91
C ASP A 94 12.32 -6.61 21.24
N ILE A 95 13.66 -6.41 21.20
CA ILE A 95 14.45 -6.09 22.39
C ILE A 95 14.19 -4.67 22.91
N SER A 96 13.87 -3.73 22.02
CA SER A 96 13.77 -2.31 22.36
C SER A 96 12.34 -1.81 22.60
N SER A 97 11.32 -2.64 22.37
CA SER A 97 9.91 -2.28 22.47
C SER A 97 9.20 -3.08 23.54
N ASP A 98 8.16 -2.50 24.12
CA ASP A 98 7.15 -3.31 24.82
C ASP A 98 6.27 -4.08 23.81
N ALA A 99 5.51 -5.06 24.33
CA ALA A 99 4.67 -5.92 23.50
C ALA A 99 3.61 -5.15 22.70
N SER A 100 3.05 -4.06 23.25
CA SER A 100 2.04 -3.25 22.56
C SER A 100 2.66 -2.50 21.39
N HIS A 101 3.80 -1.86 21.61
CA HIS A 101 4.55 -1.15 20.58
C HIS A 101 5.07 -2.09 19.48
N TYR A 102 5.51 -3.29 19.87
CA TYR A 102 5.91 -4.34 18.92
C TYR A 102 4.76 -4.71 17.97
N VAL A 103 3.58 -5.04 18.51
CA VAL A 103 2.43 -5.42 17.68
C VAL A 103 1.89 -4.25 16.84
N GLN A 104 1.91 -3.02 17.35
CA GLN A 104 1.57 -1.83 16.57
C GLN A 104 2.54 -1.63 15.39
N SER A 105 3.83 -1.84 15.63
CA SER A 105 4.85 -1.79 14.57
C SER A 105 4.60 -2.88 13.53
N LEU A 106 4.22 -4.11 13.92
CA LEU A 106 3.85 -5.15 12.96
C LEU A 106 2.64 -4.73 12.10
N ARG A 107 1.60 -4.15 12.71
CA ARG A 107 0.41 -3.66 11.98
C ARG A 107 0.75 -2.57 10.96
N TYR A 108 1.74 -1.73 11.25
CA TYR A 108 2.20 -0.70 10.32
C TYR A 108 2.83 -1.26 9.05
N HIS A 109 3.36 -2.49 9.11
CA HIS A 109 3.95 -3.20 7.97
C HIS A 109 2.92 -3.95 7.11
N VAL A 110 1.62 -3.86 7.45
CA VAL A 110 0.57 -4.61 6.76
C VAL A 110 -0.46 -3.65 6.19
N SER A 111 -0.75 -3.77 4.89
CA SER A 111 -1.85 -3.07 4.24
C SER A 111 -3.00 -4.04 3.90
N PRO A 112 -4.28 -3.66 4.09
CA PRO A 112 -5.45 -4.52 3.83
C PRO A 112 -5.83 -4.61 2.34
N LEU A 113 -4.87 -4.35 1.44
CA LEU A 113 -5.01 -4.49 -0.01
C LEU A 113 -3.84 -5.31 -0.52
N ARG A 114 -4.08 -6.26 -1.43
CA ARG A 114 -3.01 -7.00 -2.12
C ARG A 114 -2.52 -6.21 -3.33
N LEU A 115 -1.27 -5.76 -3.27
CA LEU A 115 -0.64 -4.91 -4.29
C LEU A 115 0.70 -5.52 -4.70
N SER A 116 0.83 -5.88 -5.98
CA SER A 116 2.11 -6.30 -6.56
C SER A 116 3.08 -5.12 -6.68
N ILE A 117 4.35 -5.39 -7.02
CA ILE A 117 5.31 -4.31 -7.24
C ILE A 117 4.86 -3.38 -8.38
N SER A 118 4.22 -3.93 -9.41
CA SER A 118 3.65 -3.16 -10.52
C SER A 118 2.53 -2.23 -10.05
N ASP A 119 1.66 -2.72 -9.16
CA ASP A 119 0.59 -1.91 -8.57
C ASP A 119 1.15 -0.78 -7.71
N LEU A 120 2.19 -1.04 -6.91
CA LEU A 120 2.87 -0.02 -6.10
C LEU A 120 3.56 1.05 -6.97
N ARG A 121 4.16 0.65 -8.09
CA ARG A 121 4.77 1.58 -9.06
C ARG A 121 3.71 2.44 -9.73
N ASN A 122 2.57 1.85 -10.13
CA ASN A 122 1.45 2.60 -10.65
C ASN A 122 0.90 3.57 -9.60
N LEU A 123 0.77 3.13 -8.35
CA LEU A 123 0.31 3.95 -7.23
C LEU A 123 1.18 5.20 -7.04
N SER A 124 2.50 5.04 -7.16
CA SER A 124 3.45 6.15 -6.99
C SER A 124 3.34 7.26 -8.04
N SER A 125 2.66 7.01 -9.16
CA SER A 125 2.43 7.99 -10.22
C SER A 125 1.22 8.90 -9.95
N PHE A 126 0.38 8.56 -8.97
CA PHE A 126 -0.79 9.38 -8.62
C PHE A 126 -0.43 10.52 -7.67
N ALA A 127 -1.32 11.53 -7.62
CA ALA A 127 -1.15 12.71 -6.76
C ALA A 127 -1.15 12.39 -5.25
N ALA A 128 -1.79 11.28 -4.85
CA ALA A 128 -1.86 10.82 -3.46
C ALA A 128 -1.36 9.36 -3.35
N PRO A 129 -0.04 9.13 -3.34
CA PRO A 129 0.53 7.79 -3.37
C PRO A 129 0.63 7.19 -1.95
N TYR A 130 -0.50 7.18 -1.23
CA TYR A 130 -0.60 6.69 0.15
C TYR A 130 -1.36 5.38 0.24
N LEU A 131 -0.90 4.50 1.11
CA LEU A 131 -1.47 3.17 1.33
C LEU A 131 -1.85 3.00 2.81
N HIS A 132 -3.12 2.74 3.11
CA HIS A 132 -3.55 2.50 4.48
C HIS A 132 -2.92 1.22 5.07
N THR A 133 -2.69 1.23 6.37
CA THR A 133 -2.15 0.09 7.13
C THR A 133 -3.21 -0.51 8.06
N LEU A 134 -2.90 -1.66 8.67
CA LEU A 134 -3.68 -2.21 9.78
C LEU A 134 -3.48 -1.45 11.10
N LEU A 135 -2.50 -0.54 11.17
CA LEU A 135 -2.39 0.39 12.28
C LEU A 135 -3.38 1.55 12.04
N PRO A 136 -4.38 1.76 12.91
CA PRO A 136 -5.41 2.77 12.67
C PRO A 136 -4.82 4.16 12.46
N HIS A 137 -5.38 4.91 11.52
CA HIS A 137 -4.98 6.30 11.16
C HIS A 137 -3.56 6.45 10.61
N HIS A 138 -2.92 5.35 10.20
CA HIS A 138 -1.59 5.36 9.62
C HIS A 138 -1.63 4.91 8.16
N SER A 139 -0.84 5.59 7.33
CA SER A 139 -0.68 5.30 5.90
C SER A 139 0.79 5.37 5.51
N LEU A 140 1.18 4.50 4.59
CA LEU A 140 2.52 4.41 4.03
C LEU A 140 2.60 5.24 2.76
N LEU A 141 3.69 5.98 2.59
CA LEU A 141 3.99 6.74 1.39
C LEU A 141 4.79 5.88 0.42
N ILE A 142 4.22 5.66 -0.77
CA ILE A 142 4.87 4.91 -1.84
C ILE A 142 5.55 5.88 -2.80
N ARG A 143 6.84 5.68 -3.06
CA ARG A 143 7.57 6.46 -4.06
C ARG A 143 8.38 5.56 -4.96
N THR A 144 8.43 5.92 -6.22
CA THR A 144 9.23 5.24 -7.23
C THR A 144 10.10 6.25 -7.93
N HIS A 145 11.40 5.97 -8.03
CA HIS A 145 12.37 6.87 -8.63
C HIS A 145 13.56 6.09 -9.19
N ASN A 146 14.32 6.72 -10.08
CA ASN A 146 15.55 6.14 -10.59
C ASN A 146 16.61 6.12 -9.48
N LYS A 147 17.30 4.98 -9.30
CA LYS A 147 18.38 4.84 -8.30
C LYS A 147 19.48 5.89 -8.45
N LEU A 148 19.73 6.31 -9.68
CA LEU A 148 20.72 7.31 -10.06
C LEU A 148 20.08 8.26 -11.10
N PRO A 149 20.46 9.55 -11.15
CA PRO A 149 19.97 10.50 -12.15
C PRO A 149 20.60 10.27 -13.54
N THR A 150 20.53 9.04 -14.03
CA THR A 150 20.96 8.64 -15.38
C THR A 150 19.78 8.00 -16.10
N ASN A 151 19.65 8.24 -17.41
CA ASN A 151 18.50 7.80 -18.21
C ASN A 151 18.23 6.27 -18.19
N ASN A 152 19.19 5.45 -17.79
CA ASN A 152 19.08 3.99 -17.75
C ASN A 152 19.21 3.40 -16.33
N ALA A 153 19.07 4.22 -15.29
CA ALA A 153 19.17 3.71 -13.93
C ALA A 153 17.98 2.79 -13.58
N PRO A 154 18.23 1.72 -12.80
CA PRO A 154 17.16 0.86 -12.33
C PRO A 154 16.18 1.65 -11.45
N LEU A 155 14.91 1.30 -11.57
CA LEU A 155 13.83 1.89 -10.80
C LEU A 155 13.79 1.32 -9.39
N VAL A 156 13.78 2.20 -8.38
CA VAL A 156 13.68 1.85 -6.96
C VAL A 156 12.31 2.27 -6.46
N THR A 157 11.61 1.34 -5.83
CA THR A 157 10.36 1.62 -5.12
C THR A 157 10.65 1.62 -3.62
N THR A 158 10.15 2.63 -2.92
CA THR A 158 10.32 2.83 -1.48
C THR A 158 8.97 2.97 -0.79
N VAL A 159 8.91 2.50 0.45
CA VAL A 159 7.76 2.57 1.36
C VAL A 159 8.21 3.39 2.57
N ASP A 160 7.65 4.58 2.76
CA ASP A 160 8.14 5.57 3.73
C ASP A 160 9.65 5.83 3.65
N GLY A 161 10.20 5.77 2.44
CA GLY A 161 11.63 5.95 2.20
C GLY A 161 12.48 4.70 2.44
N VAL A 162 11.91 3.60 2.92
CA VAL A 162 12.60 2.31 3.02
C VAL A 162 12.50 1.57 1.68
N PRO A 163 13.63 1.19 1.04
CA PRO A 163 13.61 0.47 -0.23
C PRO A 163 12.98 -0.93 -0.13
N ILE A 164 12.25 -1.30 -1.19
CA ILE A 164 11.86 -2.69 -1.45
C ILE A 164 13.01 -3.37 -2.20
N SER A 165 13.58 -4.40 -1.61
CA SER A 165 14.70 -5.16 -2.19
C SER A 165 14.30 -6.48 -2.80
N TYR A 166 13.26 -7.09 -2.25
CA TYR A 166 12.72 -8.34 -2.77
C TYR A 166 11.23 -8.18 -3.05
N PRO A 167 10.87 -7.70 -4.26
CA PRO A 167 9.46 -7.56 -4.64
C PRO A 167 8.80 -8.92 -4.84
N ASP A 168 7.51 -9.00 -4.51
CA ASP A 168 6.64 -10.14 -4.84
C ASP A 168 7.17 -11.52 -4.40
N LEU A 169 7.72 -11.63 -3.19
CA LEU A 169 8.28 -12.85 -2.60
C LEU A 169 7.34 -14.06 -2.64
N CYS A 170 6.04 -13.81 -2.52
CA CYS A 170 5.00 -14.86 -2.57
C CYS A 170 4.36 -14.89 -3.96
N HIS A 171 4.93 -15.70 -4.85
CA HIS A 171 4.37 -15.91 -6.17
C HIS A 171 3.07 -16.73 -6.11
N GLY A 172 2.05 -16.30 -6.85
CA GLY A 172 0.84 -17.09 -7.09
C GLY A 172 -0.25 -17.02 -6.01
N SER A 173 -0.02 -16.33 -4.88
CA SER A 173 -1.11 -16.04 -3.94
C SER A 173 -2.02 -14.96 -4.50
N ARG A 174 -3.33 -15.21 -4.39
CA ARG A 174 -4.39 -14.27 -4.79
C ARG A 174 -4.68 -13.26 -3.69
N THR A 175 -4.53 -13.67 -2.43
CA THR A 175 -4.85 -12.83 -1.28
C THR A 175 -3.63 -12.10 -0.72
N PHE A 176 -2.39 -12.58 -0.94
CA PHE A 176 -1.18 -11.92 -0.45
C PHE A 176 -0.29 -11.36 -1.56
N ALA A 177 0.32 -10.22 -1.26
CA ALA A 177 1.58 -9.76 -1.85
C ALA A 177 2.59 -9.56 -0.71
N VAL A 178 3.84 -9.94 -0.94
CA VAL A 178 4.88 -9.87 0.10
C VAL A 178 6.11 -9.21 -0.52
N HIS A 179 6.56 -8.12 0.09
CA HIS A 179 7.70 -7.34 -0.37
C HIS A 179 8.73 -7.26 0.74
N GLY A 180 9.92 -7.81 0.51
CA GLY A 180 11.05 -7.71 1.43
C GLY A 180 11.67 -6.31 1.39
N LEU A 181 11.86 -5.70 2.55
CA LEU A 181 12.46 -4.38 2.74
C LEU A 181 13.97 -4.48 3.04
N ASP A 182 14.68 -3.37 2.80
CA ASP A 182 16.07 -3.14 3.24
C ASP A 182 16.20 -2.59 4.68
N GLY A 183 15.07 -2.37 5.35
CA GLY A 183 15.01 -1.79 6.68
C GLY A 183 13.67 -2.04 7.35
N ILE A 184 13.31 -1.20 8.31
CA ILE A 184 12.07 -1.33 9.07
C ILE A 184 11.25 -0.04 8.99
N LEU A 185 9.94 -0.19 8.84
CA LEU A 185 9.00 0.93 8.87
C LEU A 185 8.77 1.34 10.32
N SER A 186 8.75 2.64 10.58
CA SER A 186 8.51 3.17 11.91
C SER A 186 7.37 4.18 11.83
N ALA A 187 6.30 3.91 12.57
CA ALA A 187 5.22 4.86 12.76
C ALA A 187 5.75 5.97 13.69
N VAL A 188 6.36 7.00 13.13
CA VAL A 188 6.76 8.17 13.91
C VAL A 188 5.48 8.83 14.44
N PRO A 189 5.31 9.00 15.76
CA PRO A 189 4.18 9.75 16.28
C PRO A 189 4.21 11.17 15.70
N VAL A 190 3.07 11.62 15.15
CA VAL A 190 2.88 12.96 14.55
C VAL A 190 3.31 14.10 15.49
N SER A 191 3.52 13.84 16.79
CA SER A 191 4.01 14.80 17.77
C SER A 191 5.52 15.13 17.71
N VAL A 192 6.36 14.29 17.09
CA VAL A 192 7.83 14.48 17.11
C VAL A 192 8.36 15.31 15.94
N SER A 193 7.63 15.35 14.82
CA SER A 193 8.01 16.14 13.63
C SER A 193 7.90 17.66 13.88
N VAL A 194 6.85 18.09 14.59
CA VAL A 194 6.61 19.52 14.89
C VAL A 194 7.65 20.09 15.86
N SER A 195 8.13 19.28 16.82
CA SER A 195 9.13 19.71 17.81
C SER A 195 10.52 19.88 17.19
N SER A 196 10.92 18.96 16.30
CA SER A 196 12.22 18.97 15.63
C SER A 196 12.37 20.17 14.68
N ASP A 197 11.32 20.52 13.94
CA ASP A 197 11.26 21.71 13.09
C ASP A 197 11.31 23.02 13.90
N ARG A 198 10.65 23.07 15.06
CA ARG A 198 10.70 24.25 15.95
C ARG A 198 12.09 24.46 16.53
N ILE A 199 12.79 23.38 16.87
CA ILE A 199 14.16 23.43 17.43
C ILE A 199 15.16 23.82 16.34
N GLN A 200 15.05 23.29 15.11
CA GLN A 200 15.91 23.69 14.00
C GLN A 200 15.69 25.13 13.58
N ARG A 201 14.44 25.61 13.50
CA ARG A 201 14.14 27.02 13.19
C ARG A 201 14.69 27.98 14.25
N LYS A 202 14.56 27.64 15.55
CA LYS A 202 15.16 28.44 16.64
C LYS A 202 16.69 28.49 16.56
N ARG A 203 17.35 27.37 16.21
CA ARG A 203 18.81 27.32 16.05
C ARG A 203 19.29 28.17 14.87
N HIS A 204 18.59 28.11 13.74
CA HIS A 204 18.94 28.90 12.56
C HIS A 204 18.75 30.41 12.81
N GLN A 205 17.67 30.79 13.52
CA GLN A 205 17.39 32.18 13.86
C GLN A 205 18.40 32.77 14.87
N ASN A 206 18.87 31.97 15.83
CA ASN A 206 19.92 32.38 16.76
C ASN A 206 21.30 32.55 16.09
N GLN A 207 21.60 31.76 15.05
CA GLN A 207 22.84 31.95 14.27
C GLN A 207 22.81 33.22 13.42
N ILE A 208 21.65 33.59 12.87
CA ILE A 208 21.48 34.83 12.12
C ILE A 208 21.63 36.05 13.03
N HIS A 209 21.10 35.99 14.26
CA HIS A 209 21.22 37.09 15.22
C HIS A 209 22.69 37.34 15.63
N ARG A 210 23.42 36.28 16.02
CA ARG A 210 24.86 36.39 16.36
C ARG A 210 25.73 36.93 15.22
N LYS A 211 25.37 36.63 13.96
CA LYS A 211 26.12 37.11 12.80
C LYS A 211 25.91 38.60 12.53
N ARG A 212 24.78 39.18 12.96
CA ARG A 212 24.53 40.63 12.89
C ARG A 212 25.30 41.39 13.95
N ASP A 213 25.40 40.84 15.16
CA ASP A 213 26.14 41.47 16.26
C ASP A 213 27.65 41.55 15.94
N HIS A 214 28.18 40.55 15.23
CA HIS A 214 29.58 40.52 14.81
C HIS A 214 29.92 41.50 13.67
N LEU A 215 28.93 41.89 12.86
CA LEU A 215 29.10 42.86 11.77
C LEU A 215 28.95 44.32 12.22
N SER A 216 28.45 44.55 13.44
CA SER A 216 28.38 45.88 14.04
C SER A 216 29.69 46.30 14.72
N PHE A 217 30.61 45.36 14.98
CA PHE A 217 31.89 45.64 15.64
C PHE A 217 33.07 45.82 14.68
N SER A 218 32.89 45.61 13.38
CA SER A 218 33.95 45.74 12.35
C SER A 218 33.90 47.07 11.58
N ARG A 219 33.25 48.10 12.15
CA ARG A 219 33.25 49.48 11.62
C ARG A 219 33.70 50.46 12.70
N PHE A 220 34.93 50.30 13.17
CA PHE A 220 35.74 51.34 13.78
C PHE A 220 37.19 51.09 13.41
#